data_AF-A0A1J9PSL4-F1
#
_entry.id   AF-A0A1J9PSL4-F1
#
_cell.length_a   1.000
_cell.length_b   1.000
_cell.length_c   1.000
_cell.angle_alpha   90.00
_cell.angle_beta   90.00
_cell.angle_gamma   90.00
#
_symmetry.space_group_name_H-M   'P 1'
#
loop_
_entity.id
_entity.type
_entity.pdbx_description
1 polymer ?
#
loop_
_entity_poly.entity_id
_entity_poly.type
_entity_poly.pdbx_seq_one_letter_code
_entity_poly.pdbx_strand_id
1 'polypeptide(L)' 'MPKPLYKEGFLTICTNAEHNTPPAKATVVTFIYGKVRIVQATCNPSEAHPTLNLMLRAIYSLGRDNYDKKVALMF' A
#
# COMPACT_ATOMS: atom_id res chain seq x y z
N MET A 1 14.76 6.44 -20.12
CA MET A 1 13.58 6.70 -19.28
C MET A 1 14.03 6.81 -17.83
N PRO A 2 13.59 7.82 -17.07
CA PRO A 2 13.94 7.93 -15.65
C PRO A 2 13.39 6.73 -14.88
N LYS A 3 14.27 6.07 -14.12
CA LYS A 3 13.89 4.94 -13.26
C LYS A 3 13.26 5.49 -11.98
N PRO A 4 12.04 5.08 -11.61
CA PRO A 4 11.42 5.56 -10.39
C PRO A 4 12.26 5.14 -9.17
N LEU A 5 12.69 6.13 -8.37
CA LEU A 5 13.26 5.91 -7.04
C LEU A 5 12.10 5.84 -6.04
N TYR A 6 12.02 4.77 -5.26
CA TYR A 6 11.01 4.63 -4.21
C TYR A 6 11.67 4.50 -2.85
N LYS A 7 11.21 5.30 -1.88
CA LYS A 7 11.55 5.16 -0.46
C LYS A 7 10.39 4.45 0.22
N GLU A 8 10.66 3.33 0.88
CA GLU A 8 9.65 2.64 1.70
C GLU A 8 9.20 3.53 2.88
N GLY A 9 7.97 3.33 3.35
CA GLY A 9 7.43 4.04 4.50
C GLY A 9 6.16 3.37 5.03
N PHE A 10 5.87 3.56 6.32
CA PHE A 10 4.63 3.07 6.93
C PHE A 10 3.44 3.86 6.40
N LEU A 11 2.40 3.16 5.95
CA LEU A 11 1.13 3.80 5.63
C LEU A 11 0.30 3.93 6.91
N THR A 12 0.14 5.15 7.40
CA THR A 12 -0.80 5.45 8.50
C THR A 12 -2.13 5.90 7.91
N ILE A 13 -3.21 5.17 8.22
CA ILE A 13 -4.58 5.54 7.86
C ILE A 13 -5.23 6.17 9.09
N CYS A 14 -5.36 7.50 9.11
CA CYS A 14 -6.06 8.23 10.17
C CYS A 14 -7.51 8.47 9.73
N THR A 15 -8.49 8.09 10.57
CA THR A 15 -9.91 8.32 10.28
C THR A 15 -10.62 8.84 11.52
N ASN A 16 -11.44 9.87 11.34
CA ASN A 16 -12.35 10.34 12.38
C ASN A 16 -13.64 9.50 12.30
N ALA A 17 -14.06 8.90 13.42
CA ALA A 17 -15.30 8.14 13.50
C ALA A 17 -16.48 9.10 13.70
N GLU A 18 -17.02 9.66 12.63
CA GLU A 18 -18.29 10.42 12.68
C GLU A 18 -19.45 9.55 12.18
N HIS A 19 -20.65 9.78 12.72
CA HIS A 19 -21.86 9.06 12.32
C HIS A 19 -22.12 9.27 10.82
N ASN A 20 -22.28 8.17 10.06
CA ASN A 20 -22.37 8.14 8.59
C ASN A 20 -21.06 8.44 7.83
N THR A 21 -19.88 8.29 8.46
CA THR A 21 -18.61 8.39 7.72
C THR A 21 -18.48 7.23 6.74
N PRO A 22 -18.25 7.48 5.43
CA PRO A 22 -18.03 6.42 4.46
C PRO A 22 -16.75 5.62 4.81
N PRO A 23 -16.66 4.34 4.44
CA PRO A 23 -15.48 3.52 4.75
C PRO A 23 -14.21 4.17 4.21
N ALA A 24 -13.22 4.32 5.08
CA ALA A 24 -11.90 4.76 4.68
C ALA A 24 -11.25 3.70 3.81
N LYS A 25 -10.60 4.14 2.74
CA LYS A 25 -9.88 3.28 1.80
C LYS A 25 -8.47 3.83 1.63
N ALA A 26 -7.48 2.95 1.70
CA ALA A 26 -6.12 3.30 1.34
C ALA A 26 -5.50 2.22 0.48
N THR A 27 -4.60 2.61 -0.40
CA THR A 27 -3.87 1.70 -1.28
C THR A 27 -2.39 1.77 -0.92
N VAL A 28 -1.84 0.64 -0.47
CA VAL A 28 -0.41 0.45 -0.22
C VAL A 28 0.21 -0.20 -1.43
N VAL A 29 1.30 0.37 -1.91
CA VAL A 29 2.15 -0.25 -2.94
C VAL A 29 3.48 -0.60 -2.30
N THR A 30 3.79 -1.89 -2.22
CA THR A 30 5.06 -2.39 -1.66
C THR A 30 5.94 -2.96 -2.74
N PHE A 31 7.25 -2.79 -2.60
CA PHE A 31 8.25 -3.28 -3.54
C PHE A 31 9.15 -4.28 -2.83
N ILE A 32 9.00 -5.57 -3.11
CA ILE A 32 9.74 -6.63 -2.42
C ILE A 32 10.46 -7.48 -3.46
N TYR A 33 11.80 -7.48 -3.45
CA TYR A 33 12.66 -8.31 -4.31
C TYR A 33 12.28 -8.29 -5.81
N GLY A 34 12.01 -7.11 -6.36
CA GLY A 34 11.60 -6.98 -7.77
C GLY A 34 10.16 -7.38 -8.03
N LYS A 35 9.32 -7.41 -7.01
CA LYS A 35 7.87 -7.51 -7.16
C LYS A 35 7.19 -6.28 -6.57
N VAL A 36 6.17 -5.78 -7.26
CA VAL A 36 5.26 -4.77 -6.75
C VAL A 36 4.01 -5.47 -6.25
N ARG A 37 3.62 -5.27 -4.99
CA ARG A 37 2.33 -5.73 -4.47
C ARG A 37 1.47 -4.53 -4.16
N ILE A 38 0.25 -4.52 -4.70
CA ILE A 38 -0.74 -3.50 -4.42
C ILE A 38 -1.78 -4.10 -3.49
N VAL A 39 -1.86 -3.56 -2.28
CA VAL A 39 -2.82 -3.97 -1.26
C VAL A 39 -3.74 -2.79 -0.97
N GLN A 40 -5.04 -3.03 -1.03
CA GLN A 40 -6.03 -2.05 -0.62
C GLN A 40 -6.49 -2.40 0.79
N ALA A 41 -6.37 -1.45 1.71
CA ALA A 41 -6.93 -1.51 3.04
C ALA A 41 -8.26 -0.75 3.06
N THR A 42 -9.27 -1.30 3.74
CA THR A 42 -10.52 -0.59 4.01
C THR A 42 -10.92 -0.76 5.46
N CYS A 43 -11.42 0.30 6.09
CA CYS A 43 -11.93 0.27 7.45
C CYS A 43 -13.16 1.16 7.54
N ASN A 44 -14.23 0.68 8.17
CA ASN A 44 -15.40 1.50 8.47
C ASN A 44 -15.35 1.91 9.95
N PRO A 45 -14.94 3.15 10.26
CA PRO A 45 -14.79 3.58 11.65
C PRO A 45 -16.13 3.76 12.37
N SER A 46 -17.25 3.77 11.65
CA SER A 46 -18.60 3.91 12.20
C SER A 46 -19.17 2.59 12.77
N GLU A 47 -18.50 1.45 12.54
CA GLU A 47 -18.91 0.15 13.09
C GLU A 47 -18.55 0.06 14.58
N ALA A 48 -19.40 -0.61 15.38
CA ALA A 48 -19.13 -0.84 16.81
C ALA A 48 -17.80 -1.59 17.05
N HIS A 49 -17.40 -2.42 16.08
CA HIS A 49 -16.12 -3.13 16.04
C HIS A 49 -15.50 -2.94 14.65
N PRO A 50 -14.78 -1.82 14.41
CA PRO A 50 -14.22 -1.52 13.11
C PRO A 50 -13.29 -2.63 12.63
N THR A 51 -13.60 -3.21 11.48
CA THR A 51 -12.79 -4.29 10.90
C THR A 51 -11.87 -3.73 9.81
N LEU A 52 -10.57 -3.98 9.96
CA LEU A 52 -9.58 -3.67 8.92
C LEU A 52 -9.55 -4.81 7.88
N ASN A 53 -10.09 -4.53 6.70
CA ASN A 53 -10.05 -5.46 5.57
C ASN A 53 -8.84 -5.16 4.68
N LEU A 54 -8.02 -6.16 4.41
CA LEU A 54 -6.86 -6.08 3.51
C LEU A 54 -7.11 -6.94 2.27
N MET A 55 -7.10 -6.30 1.09
CA MET A 55 -7.33 -6.95 -0.19
C MET A 55 -6.11 -6.81 -1.09
N LEU A 56 -5.51 -7.92 -1.48
CA LEU A 56 -4.47 -7.93 -2.51
C LEU A 56 -5.13 -7.66 -3.87
N ARG A 57 -4.76 -6.54 -4.51
CA ARG A 57 -5.30 -6.13 -5.81
C ARG A 57 -4.46 -6.62 -6.98
N ALA A 58 -3.14 -6.61 -6.82
CA ALA A 58 -2.22 -7.05 -7.87
C ALA A 58 -0.84 -7.40 -7.33
N ILE A 59 -0.16 -8.31 -8.05
CA ILE A 59 1.27 -8.55 -7.92
C ILE A 59 1.89 -8.43 -9.31
N TYR A 60 2.83 -7.50 -9.47
CA TYR A 60 3.61 -7.35 -10.70
C TYR A 60 5.04 -7.79 -10.46
N SER A 61 5.62 -8.54 -11.40
CA SER A 61 7.05 -8.82 -11.40
C SER A 61 7.76 -7.73 -12.21
N LEU A 62 8.72 -7.06 -11.60
CA LEU A 62 9.59 -6.11 -12.29
C LEU A 62 10.77 -6.88 -12.90
N GLY A 63 10.85 -6.83 -14.23
CA GLY A 63 12.04 -7.31 -14.96
C GLY A 63 13.28 -6.47 -14.65
N ARG A 64 14.47 -6.99 -15.01
CA ARG A 64 15.77 -6.32 -14.78
C ARG A 64 15.83 -4.90 -15.32
N ASP A 65 15.08 -4.60 -16.37
CA ASP A 65 15.13 -3.31 -17.05
C ASP A 65 14.39 -2.21 -16.26
N ASN A 66 13.42 -2.61 -15.43
CA ASN A 66 12.52 -1.71 -14.70
C ASN A 66 12.77 -1.68 -13.18
N TYR A 67 13.77 -2.41 -12.69
CA TYR A 67 14.06 -2.54 -11.25
C TYR A 67 15.56 -2.47 -10.97
N ASP A 68 15.98 -1.43 -10.25
CA ASP A 68 17.33 -1.32 -9.71
C ASP A 68 17.37 -1.83 -8.26
N LYS A 69 17.90 -3.04 -8.10
CA LYS A 69 18.07 -3.70 -6.78
C LYS A 69 18.91 -2.87 -5.82
N LYS A 70 19.87 -2.07 -6.30
CA LYS A 70 20.75 -1.28 -5.43
C LYS A 70 20.02 -0.11 -4.78
N VAL A 71 18.97 0.39 -5.42
CA VAL A 71 18.14 1.49 -4.90
C VAL A 71 17.09 0.98 -3.91
N ALA A 72 16.57 -0.22 -4.13
CA ALA A 72 15.51 -0.80 -3.29
C ALA A 72 16.00 -1.41 -1.95
N LEU A 73 17.32 -1.52 -1.74
CA LEU A 73 17.92 -2.20 -0.58
C LEU A 73 18.43 -1.26 0.52
N MET A 74 18.10 0.03 0.49
CA MET A 74 18.39 0.93 1.61
C MET A 74 17.29 0.85 2.66
N PHE A 75 17.53 0.00 3.66
CA PHE A 75 17.00 0.15 5.02
C PHE A 75 18.01 0.96 5.85
#